data_AF-A0A166JXE3-F1
#
_entry.id   AF-A0A166JXE3-F1
#
_cell.length_a   1.000
_cell.length_b   1.000
_cell.length_c   1.000
_cell.angle_alpha   90.00
_cell.angle_beta   90.00
_cell.angle_gamma   90.00
#
_symmetry.space_group_name_H-M   'P 1'
#
loop_
_entity.id
_entity.type
_entity.pdbx_description
1 polymer ?
#
loop_
_entity_poly.entity_id
_entity_poly.type
_entity_poly.pdbx_seq_one_letter_code
_entity_poly.pdbx_strand_id
1 'polypeptide(L)'
;MSVSMPQRKKDPLLPFVAMWPSIWIWIQTLLACAQLTCPQHVWLDLKLETRQMRYDAAFGALEFLTRPTSPTCSAANIMPGVMSTSAALWIAEGRDPSYTFGFQAAWLMRLPPDSEQNVHYPPNVLKHIADRDLDHDAIISVMIFRIKGNLLQKQPEPSSLVKDLLLLCVQVKADETATELSRNMRRSFLFRSTCAVDIANILSLIVDKYTQIHTLFGQLLDPCLNIALILVEDKFAFHRISQLLDSSFFNLLARADGLLGPPKPYLLGPREVIERLVPTFLTRLSTYRSMFTRMRTEVLPTRRQYKNPNGQLRALFSTFETKLSSWEKEEREYKTCPFIVRSCGNSQCRLIDRGYTFRRCSGCNLVTYCDVACQKLHWRSGHKELCGDMSRGRQDAVGLSAPDLRFLAFLITKSVLSITYEDRLSVVRNSVGHIIGTRFPANSNPVVALDYDCPEWPGFRIVDLNDEARMLSFSQLNNIPDIRDVWWQGWSFQADNPVEDAKFHQIPVLALVPRTWETPQTMALVVTIRGTVDEYRDIHVKSRDVEHRWIYYK
;
A
#
# COMPACT_ATOMS: atom_id res chain seq x y z
N MET A 1 -51.47 51.37 16.41
CA MET A 1 -50.99 50.02 16.04
C MET A 1 -50.16 49.48 17.20
N SER A 2 -50.74 48.60 18.04
CA SER A 2 -50.01 47.97 19.14
C SER A 2 -49.22 46.77 18.60
N VAL A 3 -47.89 46.86 18.64
CA VAL A 3 -47.01 45.75 18.30
C VAL A 3 -47.15 44.68 19.39
N SER A 4 -47.76 43.54 19.04
CA SER A 4 -47.84 42.36 19.88
C SER A 4 -46.43 41.89 20.24
N MET A 5 -46.05 42.04 21.51
CA MET A 5 -44.81 41.47 22.06
C MET A 5 -44.79 39.95 21.80
N PRO A 6 -43.75 39.41 21.15
CA PRO A 6 -43.66 37.98 20.90
C PRO A 6 -43.62 37.25 22.24
N GLN A 7 -44.62 36.40 22.49
CA GLN A 7 -44.62 35.52 23.65
C GLN A 7 -43.33 34.71 23.64
N ARG A 8 -42.48 34.88 24.66
CA ARG A 8 -41.34 34.01 24.92
C ARG A 8 -41.88 32.58 25.06
N LYS A 9 -41.75 31.77 24.01
CA LYS A 9 -41.98 30.33 24.11
C LYS A 9 -41.02 29.80 25.18
N LYS A 10 -41.56 29.22 26.25
CA LYS A 10 -40.76 28.54 27.28
C LYS A 10 -39.90 27.52 26.55
N ASP A 11 -38.60 27.55 26.81
CA ASP A 11 -37.67 26.59 26.22
C ASP A 11 -38.10 25.18 26.69
N PRO A 12 -38.56 24.30 25.78
CA PRO A 12 -38.99 22.96 26.14
C PRO A 12 -37.86 22.11 26.76
N LEU A 13 -36.60 22.56 26.68
CA LEU A 13 -35.44 21.87 27.23
C LEU A 13 -35.16 22.16 28.70
N LEU A 14 -35.73 23.24 29.26
CA LEU A 14 -35.43 23.68 30.63
C LEU A 14 -35.64 22.57 31.70
N PRO A 15 -36.73 21.78 31.65
CA PRO A 15 -36.95 20.69 32.61
C PRO A 15 -35.91 19.58 32.51
N PHE A 16 -35.49 19.23 31.28
CA PHE A 16 -34.49 18.19 31.07
C PHE A 16 -33.12 18.61 31.60
N VAL A 17 -32.69 19.84 31.28
CA VAL A 17 -31.42 20.39 31.76
C VAL A 17 -31.38 20.40 33.29
N ALA A 18 -32.50 20.70 33.95
CA ALA A 18 -32.59 20.66 35.41
C ALA A 18 -32.47 19.23 36.00
N MET A 19 -32.95 18.20 35.29
CA MET A 19 -32.87 16.80 35.73
C MET A 19 -31.54 16.11 35.36
N TRP A 20 -30.75 16.70 34.45
CA TRP A 20 -29.56 16.08 33.89
C TRP A 20 -28.56 15.55 34.94
N PRO A 21 -28.18 16.29 36.00
CA PRO A 21 -27.22 15.79 36.99
C PRO A 21 -27.66 14.47 37.63
N SER A 22 -28.96 14.35 37.95
CA SER A 22 -29.52 13.13 38.56
C SER A 22 -29.53 11.96 37.58
N ILE A 23 -29.94 12.20 36.32
CA ILE A 23 -29.92 11.18 35.26
C ILE A 23 -28.48 10.67 35.06
N TRP A 24 -27.53 11.60 35.02
CA TRP A 24 -26.12 11.30 34.81
C TRP A 24 -25.51 10.45 35.93
N ILE A 25 -25.80 10.78 37.20
CA ILE A 25 -25.34 10.00 38.36
C ILE A 25 -25.82 8.55 38.27
N TRP A 26 -27.07 8.32 37.87
CA TRP A 26 -27.60 6.97 37.73
C TRP A 26 -26.91 6.18 36.61
N ILE A 27 -26.66 6.80 35.45
CA ILE A 27 -25.91 6.16 34.35
C ILE A 27 -24.52 5.75 34.83
N GLN A 28 -23.79 6.65 35.49
CA GLN A 28 -22.44 6.36 36.02
C GLN A 28 -22.46 5.25 37.08
N THR A 29 -23.44 5.27 37.98
CA THR A 29 -23.58 4.26 39.02
C THR A 29 -23.83 2.87 38.41
N LEU A 30 -24.73 2.78 37.43
CA LEU A 30 -25.01 1.52 36.74
C LEU A 30 -23.77 0.97 36.02
N LEU A 31 -23.01 1.83 35.34
CA LEU A 31 -21.76 1.42 34.66
C LEU A 31 -20.69 0.98 35.64
N ALA A 32 -20.46 1.72 36.72
CA ALA A 32 -19.50 1.35 37.76
C ALA A 32 -19.85 -0.02 38.38
N CYS A 33 -21.15 -0.23 38.65
CA CYS A 33 -21.67 -1.51 39.14
C CYS A 33 -21.58 -2.66 38.13
N ALA A 34 -21.56 -2.38 36.82
CA ALA A 34 -21.38 -3.39 35.78
C ALA A 34 -19.90 -3.75 35.59
N GLN A 35 -19.00 -2.77 35.57
CA GLN A 35 -17.59 -2.95 35.20
C GLN A 35 -16.71 -3.54 36.31
N LEU A 36 -17.08 -3.38 37.59
CA LEU A 36 -16.38 -3.85 38.80
C LEU A 36 -14.96 -4.44 38.57
N THR A 37 -14.00 -3.53 38.39
CA THR A 37 -12.57 -3.75 38.60
C THR A 37 -12.16 -3.44 40.04
N CYS A 38 -13.11 -3.25 40.96
CA CYS A 38 -12.85 -2.80 42.32
C CYS A 38 -12.14 -3.89 43.13
N PRO A 39 -10.85 -3.73 43.51
CA PRO A 39 -10.07 -4.80 44.12
C PRO A 39 -10.40 -5.06 45.60
N GLN A 40 -11.32 -4.31 46.23
CA GLN A 40 -11.36 -4.20 47.70
C GLN A 40 -12.70 -4.40 48.41
N HIS A 41 -13.83 -4.69 47.75
CA HIS A 41 -15.09 -4.89 48.48
C HIS A 41 -15.98 -6.00 47.91
N VAL A 42 -16.16 -7.06 48.71
CA VAL A 42 -17.35 -7.90 49.08
C VAL A 42 -18.48 -8.18 48.05
N TRP A 43 -18.53 -7.55 46.88
CA TRP A 43 -19.54 -7.77 45.83
C TRP A 43 -19.25 -9.00 44.94
N LEU A 44 -18.67 -10.05 45.52
CA LEU A 44 -17.99 -11.14 44.81
C LEU A 44 -18.91 -12.14 44.08
N ASP A 45 -20.24 -12.00 44.11
CA ASP A 45 -21.15 -12.95 43.46
C ASP A 45 -22.32 -12.29 42.70
N LEU A 46 -22.14 -11.10 42.14
CA LEU A 46 -23.10 -10.60 41.17
C LEU A 46 -23.06 -11.46 39.92
N LYS A 47 -24.13 -12.25 39.71
CA LYS A 47 -24.34 -13.05 38.50
C LYS A 47 -24.10 -12.19 37.26
N LEU A 48 -23.43 -12.76 36.26
CA LEU A 48 -23.13 -12.11 34.98
C LEU A 48 -24.37 -11.44 34.37
N GLU A 49 -25.53 -12.08 34.46
CA GLU A 49 -26.83 -11.54 34.02
C GLU A 49 -27.17 -10.20 34.68
N THR A 50 -26.93 -10.04 35.98
CA THR A 50 -27.20 -8.77 36.69
C THR A 50 -26.23 -7.68 36.25
N ARG A 51 -24.98 -8.03 35.95
CA ARG A 51 -24.00 -7.08 35.40
C ARG A 51 -24.42 -6.66 33.99
N GLN A 52 -24.86 -7.59 33.15
CA GLN A 52 -25.35 -7.33 31.81
C GLN A 52 -26.57 -6.41 31.83
N MET A 53 -27.58 -6.68 32.67
CA MET A 53 -28.76 -5.82 32.77
C MET A 53 -28.43 -4.37 33.15
N ARG A 54 -27.45 -4.17 34.05
CA ARG A 54 -26.99 -2.82 34.44
C ARG A 54 -26.25 -2.14 33.30
N TYR A 55 -25.42 -2.89 32.58
CA TYR A 55 -24.74 -2.42 31.38
C TYR A 55 -25.76 -1.98 30.32
N ASP A 56 -26.69 -2.85 29.96
CA ASP A 56 -27.71 -2.60 28.94
C ASP A 56 -28.59 -1.39 29.29
N ALA A 57 -28.97 -1.23 30.57
CA ALA A 57 -29.74 -0.08 31.03
C ALA A 57 -28.97 1.24 30.87
N ALA A 58 -27.70 1.27 31.26
CA ALA A 58 -26.86 2.45 31.13
C ALA A 58 -26.52 2.75 29.67
N PHE A 59 -26.20 1.72 28.90
CA PHE A 59 -25.93 1.81 27.48
C PHE A 59 -27.16 2.31 26.72
N GLY A 60 -28.35 1.76 26.96
CA GLY A 60 -29.59 2.20 26.33
C GLY A 60 -29.91 3.67 26.63
N ALA A 61 -29.64 4.13 27.85
CA ALA A 61 -29.75 5.55 28.19
C ALA A 61 -28.75 6.40 27.37
N LEU A 62 -27.48 6.01 27.29
CA LEU A 62 -26.47 6.71 26.48
C LEU A 62 -26.81 6.70 24.98
N GLU A 63 -27.28 5.58 24.44
CA GLU A 63 -27.68 5.46 23.06
C GLU A 63 -28.87 6.39 22.75
N PHE A 64 -29.88 6.42 23.63
CA PHE A 64 -31.00 7.33 23.49
C PHE A 64 -30.55 8.81 23.51
N LEU A 65 -29.68 9.17 24.45
CA LEU A 65 -29.18 10.53 24.62
C LEU A 65 -28.27 10.98 23.47
N THR A 66 -27.60 10.04 22.80
CA THR A 66 -26.68 10.33 21.69
C THR A 66 -27.36 10.41 20.32
N ARG A 67 -28.59 9.88 20.19
CA ARG A 67 -29.38 9.96 18.96
C ARG A 67 -29.82 11.40 18.68
N PRO A 68 -29.54 11.99 17.51
CA PRO A 68 -29.93 13.35 17.16
C PRO A 68 -31.42 13.46 16.74
N THR A 69 -32.32 12.76 17.44
CA THR A 69 -33.75 12.71 17.09
C THR A 69 -34.56 13.83 17.74
N SER A 70 -33.99 14.54 18.72
CA SER A 70 -34.68 15.62 19.42
C SER A 70 -33.71 16.71 19.91
N PRO A 71 -34.19 17.95 20.14
CA PRO A 71 -33.38 19.00 20.76
C PRO A 71 -32.81 18.59 22.13
N THR A 72 -33.50 17.71 22.87
CA THR A 72 -33.06 17.18 24.16
C THR A 72 -31.80 16.36 24.02
N CYS A 73 -31.73 15.49 23.02
CA CYS A 73 -30.55 14.68 22.76
C CYS A 73 -29.39 15.53 22.24
N SER A 74 -29.66 16.56 21.43
CA SER A 74 -28.64 17.53 21.02
C SER A 74 -28.04 18.28 22.22
N ALA A 75 -28.87 18.66 23.20
CA ALA A 75 -28.40 19.26 24.45
C ALA A 75 -27.57 18.25 25.28
N ALA A 76 -28.04 17.01 25.41
CA ALA A 76 -27.32 15.95 26.11
C ALA A 76 -25.94 15.65 25.49
N ASN A 77 -25.83 15.69 24.16
CA ASN A 77 -24.57 15.48 23.45
C ASN A 77 -23.48 16.51 23.76
N ILE A 78 -23.86 17.70 24.22
CA ILE A 78 -22.95 18.77 24.62
C ILE A 78 -22.62 18.66 26.12
N MET A 79 -23.37 17.87 26.88
CA MET A 79 -23.16 17.75 28.32
C MET A 79 -21.82 17.09 28.64
N PRO A 80 -21.07 17.63 29.62
CA PRO A 80 -19.82 17.02 30.06
C PRO A 80 -20.02 15.57 30.49
N GLY A 81 -19.11 14.69 30.05
CA GLY A 81 -19.05 13.30 30.48
C GLY A 81 -19.76 12.30 29.56
N VAL A 82 -20.79 12.69 28.80
CA VAL A 82 -21.53 11.75 27.90
C VAL A 82 -20.57 11.11 26.91
N MET A 83 -19.92 11.93 26.10
CA MET A 83 -19.00 11.47 25.06
C MET A 83 -17.75 10.78 25.64
N SER A 84 -17.24 11.27 26.77
CA SER A 84 -16.12 10.63 27.48
C SER A 84 -16.51 9.24 27.99
N THR A 85 -17.74 9.05 28.45
CA THR A 85 -18.24 7.74 28.91
C THR A 85 -18.50 6.82 27.74
N SER A 86 -19.09 7.31 26.64
CA SER A 86 -19.22 6.54 25.40
C SER A 86 -17.85 6.05 24.89
N ALA A 87 -16.85 6.94 24.87
CA ALA A 87 -15.47 6.60 24.56
C ALA A 87 -14.91 5.55 25.54
N ALA A 88 -15.17 5.68 26.84
CA ALA A 88 -14.77 4.72 27.87
C ALA A 88 -15.29 3.31 27.60
N LEU A 89 -16.59 3.20 27.31
CA LEU A 89 -17.26 1.93 27.05
C LEU A 89 -16.72 1.29 25.78
N TRP A 90 -16.57 2.09 24.73
CA TRP A 90 -16.01 1.61 23.47
C TRP A 90 -14.58 1.08 23.64
N ILE A 91 -13.73 1.76 24.41
CA ILE A 91 -12.38 1.28 24.74
C ILE A 91 -12.43 0.02 25.62
N ALA A 92 -13.29 0.00 26.64
CA ALA A 92 -13.39 -1.10 27.59
C ALA A 92 -13.82 -2.41 26.91
N GLU A 93 -14.87 -2.37 26.10
CA GLU A 93 -15.32 -3.51 25.29
C GLU A 93 -14.21 -4.04 24.36
N GLY A 94 -13.39 -3.15 23.78
CA GLY A 94 -12.28 -3.56 22.91
C GLY A 94 -11.06 -4.14 23.63
N ARG A 95 -10.94 -3.87 24.93
CA ARG A 95 -9.88 -4.41 25.80
C ARG A 95 -10.31 -5.65 26.58
N ASP A 96 -11.60 -5.94 26.62
CA ASP A 96 -12.14 -7.09 27.33
C ASP A 96 -11.90 -8.39 26.52
N PRO A 97 -11.01 -9.28 26.96
CA PRO A 97 -10.73 -10.53 26.25
C PRO A 97 -11.89 -11.53 26.31
N SER A 98 -12.83 -11.34 27.24
CA SER A 98 -13.98 -12.22 27.44
C SER A 98 -15.25 -11.73 26.75
N TYR A 99 -15.23 -10.53 26.18
CA TYR A 99 -16.36 -9.92 25.47
C TYR A 99 -17.63 -9.89 26.34
N THR A 100 -17.47 -9.64 27.64
CA THR A 100 -18.48 -9.79 28.70
C THR A 100 -19.79 -9.10 28.34
N PHE A 101 -19.70 -7.89 27.78
CA PHE A 101 -20.83 -7.02 27.48
C PHE A 101 -21.13 -6.90 25.98
N GLY A 102 -20.48 -7.71 25.14
CA GLY A 102 -20.59 -7.62 23.69
C GLY A 102 -19.89 -6.39 23.11
N PHE A 103 -20.43 -5.85 22.01
CA PHE A 103 -19.82 -4.73 21.26
C PHE A 103 -20.80 -3.58 21.01
N GLN A 104 -21.75 -3.39 21.91
CA GLN A 104 -22.85 -2.45 21.75
C GLN A 104 -22.37 -0.99 21.65
N ALA A 105 -21.24 -0.62 22.26
CA ALA A 105 -20.70 0.74 22.21
C ALA A 105 -20.41 1.24 20.78
N ALA A 106 -20.32 0.36 19.79
CA ALA A 106 -20.22 0.74 18.37
C ALA A 106 -21.40 1.62 17.90
N TRP A 107 -22.58 1.48 18.50
CA TRP A 107 -23.76 2.29 18.18
C TRP A 107 -23.65 3.74 18.68
N LEU A 108 -22.85 3.99 19.71
CA LEU A 108 -22.59 5.35 20.22
C LEU A 108 -21.71 6.16 19.27
N MET A 109 -21.11 5.51 18.26
CA MET A 109 -20.29 6.14 17.22
C MET A 109 -21.12 6.59 16.00
N ARG A 110 -22.44 6.44 16.00
CA ARG A 110 -23.29 6.69 14.83
C ARG A 110 -23.58 8.18 14.61
N LEU A 111 -23.54 8.64 13.35
CA LEU A 111 -24.16 9.92 12.92
C LEU A 111 -25.61 9.74 12.45
N PRO A 112 -26.42 10.83 12.46
CA PRO A 112 -27.77 10.82 11.92
C PRO A 112 -27.81 10.30 10.48
N PRO A 113 -28.88 9.56 10.11
CA PRO A 113 -29.05 9.01 8.76
C PRO A 113 -29.26 10.04 7.64
N ASP A 114 -29.46 11.32 7.97
CA ASP A 114 -29.94 12.32 6.99
C ASP A 114 -28.87 12.79 5.98
N SER A 115 -27.62 12.37 6.11
CA SER A 115 -26.59 12.60 5.09
C SER A 115 -26.31 11.32 4.34
N GLU A 116 -27.18 10.96 3.39
CA GLU A 116 -27.01 9.81 2.48
C GLU A 116 -25.69 9.83 1.70
N GLN A 117 -24.91 10.92 1.74
CA GLN A 117 -23.71 11.08 0.93
C GLN A 117 -22.39 11.16 1.69
N ASN A 118 -22.36 11.28 3.02
CA ASN A 118 -21.09 11.23 3.76
C ASN A 118 -21.29 10.62 5.14
N VAL A 119 -20.75 9.41 5.35
CA VAL A 119 -20.62 8.80 6.69
C VAL A 119 -19.54 9.57 7.45
N HIS A 120 -19.87 10.79 7.90
CA HIS A 120 -19.07 11.42 8.92
C HIS A 120 -19.30 10.63 10.22
N TYR A 121 -18.28 10.48 11.04
CA TYR A 121 -18.42 10.01 12.42
C TYR A 121 -18.45 11.25 13.31
N PRO A 122 -19.19 11.26 14.44
CA PRO A 122 -19.20 12.42 15.32
C PRO A 122 -17.75 12.68 15.77
N PRO A 123 -17.11 13.79 15.33
CA PRO A 123 -15.71 14.07 15.62
C PRO A 123 -15.42 14.07 17.13
N ASN A 124 -16.47 14.35 17.91
CA ASN A 124 -16.43 14.50 19.35
C ASN A 124 -16.09 13.17 20.06
N VAL A 125 -16.66 12.02 19.68
CA VAL A 125 -16.37 10.77 20.41
C VAL A 125 -14.95 10.31 20.16
N LEU A 126 -14.48 10.35 18.91
CA LEU A 126 -13.08 10.03 18.57
C LEU A 126 -12.10 10.96 19.28
N LYS A 127 -12.41 12.25 19.37
CA LYS A 127 -11.63 13.21 20.15
C LYS A 127 -11.54 12.78 21.62
N HIS A 128 -12.65 12.38 22.24
CA HIS A 128 -12.64 11.90 23.62
C HIS A 128 -11.94 10.55 23.82
N ILE A 129 -11.84 9.70 22.78
CA ILE A 129 -10.99 8.49 22.82
C ILE A 129 -9.51 8.90 22.82
N ALA A 130 -9.13 9.87 21.98
CA ALA A 130 -7.76 10.38 21.92
C ALA A 130 -7.33 11.14 23.19
N ASP A 131 -8.24 11.93 23.77
CA ASP A 131 -8.01 12.71 25.00
C ASP A 131 -7.78 11.81 26.24
N ARG A 132 -7.98 10.49 26.15
CA ARG A 132 -7.75 9.50 27.22
C ARG A 132 -6.33 8.92 27.20
N ASP A 133 -5.36 9.74 26.79
CA ASP A 133 -3.93 9.41 26.68
C ASP A 133 -3.66 8.15 25.83
N LEU A 134 -4.54 7.86 24.87
CA LEU A 134 -4.28 6.84 23.88
C LEU A 134 -3.59 7.48 22.69
N ASP A 135 -2.38 7.03 22.39
CA ASP A 135 -1.80 7.32 21.09
C ASP A 135 -2.67 6.73 19.97
N HIS A 136 -2.50 7.26 18.76
CA HIS A 136 -3.27 6.86 17.60
C HIS A 136 -3.16 5.35 17.31
N ASP A 137 -2.01 4.73 17.61
CA ASP A 137 -1.79 3.29 17.40
C ASP A 137 -2.58 2.44 18.40
N ALA A 138 -2.67 2.87 19.66
CA ALA A 138 -3.50 2.26 20.68
C ALA A 138 -4.97 2.30 20.30
N ILE A 139 -5.46 3.42 19.75
CA ILE A 139 -6.84 3.54 19.26
C ILE A 139 -7.10 2.52 18.13
N ILE A 140 -6.20 2.44 17.16
CA ILE A 140 -6.30 1.46 16.05
C ILE A 140 -6.28 0.03 16.57
N SER A 141 -5.39 -0.28 17.53
CA SER A 141 -5.32 -1.59 18.16
C SER A 141 -6.65 -1.96 18.81
N VAL A 142 -7.28 -1.03 19.53
CA VAL A 142 -8.62 -1.24 20.12
C VAL A 142 -9.66 -1.48 19.01
N MET A 143 -9.65 -0.72 17.90
CA MET A 143 -10.57 -0.99 16.77
C MET A 143 -10.41 -2.41 16.22
N ILE A 144 -9.17 -2.82 15.95
CA ILE A 144 -8.86 -4.15 15.43
C ILE A 144 -9.27 -5.24 16.43
N PHE A 145 -9.02 -5.05 17.73
CA PHE A 145 -9.40 -6.00 18.77
C PHE A 145 -10.91 -6.13 18.92
N ARG A 146 -11.67 -5.03 18.81
CA ARG A 146 -13.14 -5.08 18.79
C ARG A 146 -13.67 -5.89 17.61
N ILE A 147 -13.20 -5.60 16.41
CA ILE A 147 -13.62 -6.28 15.18
C ILE A 147 -13.33 -7.79 15.28
N LYS A 148 -12.09 -8.14 15.65
CA LYS A 148 -11.67 -9.54 15.83
C LYS A 148 -12.46 -10.21 16.95
N GLY A 149 -12.63 -9.55 18.09
CA GLY A 149 -13.35 -10.09 19.24
C GLY A 149 -14.80 -10.40 18.92
N ASN A 150 -15.49 -9.49 18.22
CA ASN A 150 -16.87 -9.70 17.78
C ASN A 150 -16.96 -10.92 16.85
N LEU A 151 -16.06 -11.02 15.88
CA LEU A 151 -16.00 -12.17 14.97
C LEU A 151 -15.62 -13.49 15.66
N LEU A 152 -14.90 -13.46 16.78
CA LEU A 152 -14.52 -14.65 17.55
C LEU A 152 -15.64 -15.15 18.48
N GLN A 153 -16.66 -14.33 18.74
CA GLN A 153 -17.81 -14.77 19.54
C GLN A 153 -18.51 -15.99 18.94
N LYS A 154 -19.17 -16.77 19.81
CA LYS A 154 -20.03 -17.88 19.36
C LYS A 154 -21.15 -17.39 18.45
N GLN A 155 -21.71 -16.22 18.77
CA GLN A 155 -22.70 -15.48 17.99
C GLN A 155 -22.21 -14.04 17.83
N PRO A 156 -21.57 -13.70 16.69
CA PRO A 156 -21.18 -12.33 16.39
C PRO A 156 -22.39 -11.40 16.38
N GLU A 157 -22.18 -10.13 16.73
CA GLU A 157 -23.14 -9.04 16.62
C GLU A 157 -22.90 -8.28 15.30
N PRO A 158 -23.58 -8.65 14.19
CA PRO A 158 -23.14 -8.21 12.88
C PRO A 158 -23.37 -6.71 12.67
N SER A 159 -24.40 -6.15 13.29
CA SER A 159 -24.68 -4.71 13.24
C SER A 159 -23.57 -3.89 13.91
N SER A 160 -23.13 -4.29 15.11
CA SER A 160 -22.00 -3.66 15.81
C SER A 160 -20.71 -3.79 15.00
N LEU A 161 -20.48 -4.96 14.41
CA LEU A 161 -19.32 -5.24 13.56
C LEU A 161 -19.28 -4.35 12.31
N VAL A 162 -20.41 -4.16 11.62
CA VAL A 162 -20.51 -3.23 10.47
C VAL A 162 -20.10 -1.82 10.88
N LYS A 163 -20.51 -1.35 12.07
CA LYS A 163 -20.18 0.00 12.55
C LYS A 163 -18.70 0.17 12.84
N ASP A 164 -18.07 -0.79 13.52
CA ASP A 164 -16.63 -0.76 13.82
C ASP A 164 -15.78 -0.85 12.54
N LEU A 165 -16.18 -1.68 11.56
CA LEU A 165 -15.50 -1.78 10.27
C LEU A 165 -15.63 -0.52 9.41
N LEU A 166 -16.83 0.05 9.33
CA LEU A 166 -17.04 1.32 8.65
C LEU A 166 -16.23 2.45 9.32
N LEU A 167 -16.10 2.42 10.65
CA LEU A 167 -15.34 3.43 11.38
C LEU A 167 -13.87 3.33 11.01
N LEU A 168 -13.30 2.12 11.05
CA LEU A 168 -11.93 1.89 10.61
C LEU A 168 -11.74 2.32 9.15
N CYS A 169 -12.65 1.95 8.26
CA CYS A 169 -12.59 2.31 6.84
C CYS A 169 -12.59 3.83 6.63
N VAL A 170 -13.46 4.58 7.32
CA VAL A 170 -13.49 6.05 7.24
C VAL A 170 -12.20 6.66 7.77
N GLN A 171 -11.65 6.17 8.88
CA GLN A 171 -10.37 6.67 9.39
C GLN A 171 -9.22 6.38 8.41
N VAL A 172 -9.22 5.24 7.74
CA VAL A 172 -8.21 4.90 6.73
C VAL A 172 -8.37 5.70 5.43
N LYS A 173 -9.61 6.06 5.06
CA LYS A 173 -9.94 6.90 3.89
C LYS A 173 -9.68 8.39 4.10
N ALA A 174 -9.45 8.85 5.33
CA ALA A 174 -9.28 10.26 5.67
C ALA A 174 -8.29 10.97 4.74
N ASP A 175 -8.72 12.02 4.04
CA ASP A 175 -7.89 12.80 3.12
C ASP A 175 -7.34 14.06 3.80
N GLU A 176 -6.81 15.00 3.02
CA GLU A 176 -6.27 16.27 3.52
C GLU A 176 -7.33 17.17 4.16
N THR A 177 -8.61 17.00 3.79
CA THR A 177 -9.74 17.77 4.34
C THR A 177 -10.24 17.20 5.67
N ALA A 178 -9.83 15.98 6.03
CA ALA A 178 -10.21 15.34 7.27
C ALA A 178 -9.59 16.02 8.50
N THR A 179 -10.19 15.76 9.66
CA THR A 179 -9.68 16.28 10.94
C THR A 179 -8.24 15.83 11.19
N GLU A 180 -7.47 16.63 11.93
CA GLU A 180 -6.08 16.30 12.31
C GLU A 180 -5.99 14.92 12.98
N LEU A 181 -6.94 14.60 13.86
CA LEU A 181 -7.03 13.28 14.50
C LEU A 181 -7.18 12.15 13.47
N SER A 182 -8.12 12.28 12.52
CA SER A 182 -8.33 11.29 11.47
C SER A 182 -7.10 11.12 10.58
N ARG A 183 -6.41 12.22 10.22
CA ARG A 183 -5.16 12.17 9.45
C ARG A 183 -4.04 11.44 10.22
N ASN A 184 -3.93 11.69 11.52
CA ASN A 184 -2.94 11.01 12.37
C ASN A 184 -3.27 9.53 12.61
N MET A 185 -4.56 9.18 12.71
CA MET A 185 -5.00 7.79 12.74
C MET A 185 -4.71 7.09 11.40
N ARG A 186 -5.04 7.70 10.26
CA ARG A 186 -4.68 7.16 8.93
C ARG A 186 -3.17 6.90 8.84
N ARG A 187 -2.36 7.90 9.18
CA ARG A 187 -0.89 7.77 9.19
C ARG A 187 -0.49 6.59 10.09
N SER A 188 -0.93 6.56 11.33
CA SER A 188 -0.57 5.47 12.25
C SER A 188 -0.95 4.10 11.71
N PHE A 189 -2.14 3.95 11.11
CA PHE A 189 -2.59 2.70 10.50
C PHE A 189 -1.72 2.29 9.31
N LEU A 190 -1.44 3.21 8.39
CA LEU A 190 -0.64 2.95 7.19
C LEU A 190 0.84 2.69 7.49
N PHE A 191 1.36 3.17 8.63
CA PHE A 191 2.74 2.92 9.06
C PHE A 191 2.90 1.62 9.89
N ARG A 192 1.82 1.02 10.41
CA ARG A 192 1.90 -0.27 11.14
C ARG A 192 2.39 -1.38 10.23
N SER A 193 3.42 -2.12 10.64
CA SER A 193 3.91 -3.26 9.85
C SER A 193 2.86 -4.38 9.72
N THR A 194 1.92 -4.53 10.65
CA THR A 194 0.96 -5.66 10.63
C THR A 194 -0.37 -5.39 9.91
N CYS A 195 -0.64 -4.17 9.45
CA CYS A 195 -2.01 -3.79 9.03
C CYS A 195 -2.57 -4.68 7.89
N ALA A 196 -1.77 -5.03 6.88
CA ALA A 196 -2.21 -5.94 5.82
C ALA A 196 -2.57 -7.34 6.35
N VAL A 197 -1.78 -7.86 7.29
CA VAL A 197 -2.04 -9.15 7.95
C VAL A 197 -3.28 -9.07 8.85
N ASP A 198 -3.49 -7.97 9.54
CA ASP A 198 -4.68 -7.74 10.35
C ASP A 198 -5.96 -7.73 9.49
N ILE A 199 -5.92 -7.08 8.32
CA ILE A 199 -7.05 -7.06 7.38
C ILE A 199 -7.30 -8.44 6.77
N ALA A 200 -6.25 -9.18 6.39
CA ALA A 200 -6.39 -10.55 5.92
C ALA A 200 -7.01 -11.47 6.98
N ASN A 201 -6.60 -11.32 8.25
CA ASN A 201 -7.16 -12.08 9.37
C ASN A 201 -8.64 -11.73 9.62
N ILE A 202 -8.99 -10.44 9.60
CA ILE A 202 -10.39 -9.99 9.73
C ILE A 202 -11.23 -10.57 8.59
N LEU A 203 -10.74 -10.51 7.36
CA LEU A 203 -11.41 -11.10 6.21
C LEU A 203 -11.60 -12.61 6.38
N SER A 204 -10.59 -13.33 6.89
CA SER A 204 -10.71 -14.77 7.17
C SER A 204 -11.86 -15.06 8.10
N LEU A 205 -11.90 -14.34 9.23
CA LEU A 205 -12.94 -14.50 10.24
C LEU A 205 -14.34 -14.17 9.69
N ILE A 206 -14.47 -13.13 8.86
CA ILE A 206 -15.74 -12.79 8.18
C ILE A 206 -16.19 -13.95 7.27
N VAL A 207 -15.29 -14.49 6.45
CA VAL A 207 -15.62 -15.61 5.55
C VAL A 207 -15.97 -16.87 6.34
N ASP A 208 -15.25 -17.17 7.41
CA ASP A 208 -15.48 -18.35 8.25
C ASP A 208 -16.80 -18.26 9.04
N LYS A 209 -17.28 -17.04 9.34
CA LYS A 209 -18.56 -16.78 10.00
C LYS A 209 -19.73 -16.57 9.06
N TYR A 210 -19.55 -16.72 7.73
CA TYR A 210 -20.55 -16.40 6.71
C TYR A 210 -21.97 -16.85 7.05
N THR A 211 -22.17 -18.10 7.48
CA THR A 211 -23.51 -18.64 7.79
C THR A 211 -24.25 -17.83 8.86
N GLN A 212 -23.53 -17.26 9.82
CA GLN A 212 -24.05 -16.47 10.93
C GLN A 212 -24.32 -15.01 10.52
N ILE A 213 -23.64 -14.51 9.49
CA ILE A 213 -23.67 -13.09 9.08
C ILE A 213 -24.14 -12.86 7.64
N HIS A 214 -24.68 -13.89 6.97
CA HIS A 214 -24.94 -13.88 5.52
C HIS A 214 -25.80 -12.69 5.04
N THR A 215 -26.75 -12.22 5.86
CA THR A 215 -27.61 -11.07 5.53
C THR A 215 -26.84 -9.74 5.41
N LEU A 216 -25.72 -9.62 6.12
CA LEU A 216 -24.87 -8.43 6.19
C LEU A 216 -23.47 -8.66 5.62
N PHE A 217 -23.20 -9.85 5.04
CA PHE A 217 -21.89 -10.23 4.54
C PHE A 217 -21.31 -9.22 3.55
N GLY A 218 -22.10 -8.74 2.59
CA GLY A 218 -21.66 -7.70 1.65
C GLY A 218 -21.28 -6.37 2.34
N GLN A 219 -22.02 -5.97 3.38
CA GLN A 219 -21.75 -4.74 4.14
C GLN A 219 -20.50 -4.86 5.03
N LEU A 220 -20.11 -6.08 5.39
CA LEU A 220 -18.91 -6.37 6.17
C LEU A 220 -17.67 -6.52 5.27
N LEU A 221 -17.86 -7.15 4.12
CA LEU A 221 -16.79 -7.38 3.17
C LEU A 221 -16.32 -6.10 2.50
N ASP A 222 -17.26 -5.23 2.11
CA ASP A 222 -16.95 -4.02 1.36
C ASP A 222 -15.96 -3.08 2.09
N PRO A 223 -16.14 -2.72 3.38
CA PRO A 223 -15.17 -1.93 4.12
C PRO A 223 -13.80 -2.60 4.22
N CYS A 224 -13.73 -3.92 4.43
CA CYS A 224 -12.47 -4.65 4.51
C CYS A 224 -11.69 -4.59 3.20
N LEU A 225 -12.38 -4.77 2.08
CA LEU A 225 -11.78 -4.70 0.75
C LEU A 225 -11.33 -3.29 0.42
N ASN A 226 -12.15 -2.28 0.73
CA ASN A 226 -11.76 -0.88 0.58
C ASN A 226 -10.50 -0.55 1.38
N ILE A 227 -10.37 -1.03 2.62
CA ILE A 227 -9.14 -0.85 3.40
C ILE A 227 -7.96 -1.55 2.71
N ALA A 228 -8.14 -2.78 2.22
CA ALA A 228 -7.09 -3.49 1.47
C ALA A 228 -6.67 -2.73 0.21
N LEU A 229 -7.62 -2.10 -0.50
CA LEU A 229 -7.33 -1.27 -1.67
C LEU A 229 -6.49 -0.05 -1.30
N ILE A 230 -6.86 0.66 -0.23
CA ILE A 230 -6.11 1.83 0.24
C ILE A 230 -4.68 1.44 0.65
N LEU A 231 -4.52 0.26 1.29
CA LEU A 231 -3.21 -0.26 1.65
C LEU A 231 -2.30 -0.49 0.43
N VAL A 232 -2.87 -0.86 -0.73
CA VAL A 232 -2.10 -1.08 -1.95
C VAL A 232 -1.95 0.17 -2.84
N GLU A 233 -2.77 1.19 -2.61
CA GLU A 233 -2.65 2.50 -3.26
C GLU A 233 -1.62 3.41 -2.59
N ASP A 234 -1.34 3.16 -1.30
CA ASP A 234 -0.43 3.96 -0.50
C ASP A 234 1.04 3.85 -0.95
N LYS A 235 1.90 4.75 -0.42
CA LYS A 235 3.34 4.80 -0.73
C LYS A 235 4.08 3.50 -0.40
N PHE A 236 3.50 2.64 0.44
CA PHE A 236 4.05 1.34 0.81
C PHE A 236 3.45 0.16 0.01
N ALA A 237 2.80 0.42 -1.13
CA ALA A 237 2.10 -0.55 -1.97
C ALA A 237 2.84 -1.89 -2.14
N PHE A 238 4.12 -1.85 -2.53
CA PHE A 238 4.93 -3.05 -2.71
C PHE A 238 5.00 -3.92 -1.44
N HIS A 239 5.29 -3.31 -0.29
CA HIS A 239 5.39 -4.04 0.97
C HIS A 239 4.03 -4.59 1.40
N ARG A 240 2.95 -3.82 1.23
CA ARG A 240 1.59 -4.27 1.57
C ARG A 240 1.12 -5.42 0.69
N ILE A 241 1.37 -5.36 -0.62
CA ILE A 241 1.08 -6.47 -1.53
C ILE A 241 1.92 -7.70 -1.16
N SER A 242 3.21 -7.51 -0.82
CA SER A 242 4.07 -8.57 -0.30
C SER A 242 3.43 -9.30 0.88
N GLN A 243 2.91 -8.55 1.85
CA GLN A 243 2.28 -9.07 3.06
C GLN A 243 0.94 -9.76 2.77
N LEU A 244 0.13 -9.20 1.86
CA LEU A 244 -1.12 -9.83 1.43
C LEU A 244 -0.85 -11.14 0.70
N LEU A 245 0.18 -11.20 -0.14
CA LEU A 245 0.62 -12.42 -0.81
C LEU A 245 1.14 -13.46 0.18
N ASP A 246 1.83 -13.05 1.25
CA ASP A 246 2.28 -13.98 2.31
C ASP A 246 1.14 -14.44 3.25
N SER A 247 -0.09 -14.00 3.01
CA SER A 247 -1.28 -14.32 3.81
C SER A 247 -2.30 -15.14 3.02
N SER A 248 -3.38 -15.57 3.67
CA SER A 248 -4.50 -16.24 3.01
C SER A 248 -5.40 -15.30 2.19
N PHE A 249 -5.08 -14.01 2.07
CA PHE A 249 -5.96 -12.98 1.51
C PHE A 249 -6.54 -13.34 0.13
N PHE A 250 -5.73 -13.78 -0.84
CA PHE A 250 -6.23 -14.12 -2.18
C PHE A 250 -7.10 -15.39 -2.20
N ASN A 251 -6.75 -16.38 -1.37
CA ASN A 251 -7.60 -17.55 -1.16
C ASN A 251 -8.97 -17.14 -0.56
N LEU A 252 -8.97 -16.17 0.35
CA LEU A 252 -10.20 -15.62 0.94
C LEU A 252 -11.03 -14.80 -0.05
N LEU A 253 -10.40 -14.00 -0.92
CA LEU A 253 -11.10 -13.26 -1.97
C LEU A 253 -11.88 -14.20 -2.89
N ALA A 254 -11.25 -15.29 -3.30
CA ALA A 254 -11.93 -16.30 -4.08
C ALA A 254 -13.09 -16.89 -3.28
N ARG A 255 -12.86 -17.39 -2.06
CA ARG A 255 -13.96 -17.93 -1.23
C ARG A 255 -15.12 -16.93 -1.09
N ALA A 256 -14.83 -15.63 -0.93
CA ALA A 256 -15.83 -14.58 -0.77
C ALA A 256 -16.66 -14.34 -2.05
N ASP A 257 -16.08 -14.39 -3.25
CA ASP A 257 -16.84 -14.19 -4.49
C ASP A 257 -17.90 -15.28 -4.74
N GLY A 258 -17.63 -16.52 -4.30
CA GLY A 258 -18.63 -17.59 -4.33
C GLY A 258 -19.84 -17.31 -3.43
N LEU A 259 -19.67 -16.43 -2.44
CA LEU A 259 -20.68 -16.08 -1.43
C LEU A 259 -21.42 -14.78 -1.75
N LEU A 260 -20.87 -13.92 -2.61
CA LEU A 260 -21.42 -12.58 -2.89
C LEU A 260 -22.65 -12.58 -3.80
N GLY A 261 -22.95 -13.69 -4.46
CA GLY A 261 -24.05 -13.76 -5.43
C GLY A 261 -23.85 -12.79 -6.61
N PRO A 262 -24.89 -12.56 -7.44
CA PRO A 262 -24.79 -11.63 -8.55
C PRO A 262 -24.63 -10.17 -8.04
N PRO A 263 -23.87 -9.33 -8.77
CA PRO A 263 -23.63 -7.95 -8.37
C PRO A 263 -24.93 -7.15 -8.26
N LYS A 264 -25.05 -6.33 -7.21
CA LYS A 264 -26.15 -5.38 -7.04
C LYS A 264 -25.74 -4.03 -7.66
N PRO A 265 -26.60 -3.36 -8.45
CA PRO A 265 -26.24 -2.21 -9.28
C PRO A 265 -25.89 -0.89 -8.58
N TYR A 266 -25.85 -0.80 -7.23
CA TYR A 266 -25.78 0.48 -6.50
C TYR A 266 -24.65 0.61 -5.46
N LEU A 267 -23.74 -0.35 -5.39
CA LEU A 267 -22.56 -0.25 -4.52
C LEU A 267 -21.33 -0.43 -5.39
N LEU A 268 -20.29 0.41 -5.17
CA LEU A 268 -18.90 0.09 -5.54
C LEU A 268 -18.57 -1.22 -4.81
N GLY A 269 -18.97 -2.33 -5.42
CA GLY A 269 -19.04 -3.59 -4.71
C GLY A 269 -17.63 -4.12 -4.45
N PRO A 270 -17.52 -5.15 -3.59
CA PRO A 270 -16.33 -6.00 -3.49
C PRO A 270 -15.67 -6.33 -4.83
N ARG A 271 -16.48 -6.45 -5.89
CA ARG A 271 -16.06 -6.66 -7.26
C ARG A 271 -15.13 -5.57 -7.79
N GLU A 272 -15.51 -4.30 -7.69
CA GLU A 272 -14.71 -3.20 -8.25
C GLU A 272 -13.35 -3.13 -7.57
N VAL A 273 -13.31 -3.37 -6.25
CA VAL A 273 -12.06 -3.45 -5.51
C VAL A 273 -11.17 -4.57 -6.04
N ILE A 274 -11.73 -5.76 -6.31
CA ILE A 274 -10.95 -6.88 -6.84
C ILE A 274 -10.52 -6.63 -8.30
N GLU A 275 -11.38 -6.02 -9.11
CA GLU A 275 -11.11 -5.59 -10.49
C GLU A 275 -10.02 -4.52 -10.58
N ARG A 276 -9.84 -3.72 -9.53
CA ARG A 276 -8.68 -2.83 -9.41
C ARG A 276 -7.48 -3.59 -8.87
N LEU A 277 -7.63 -4.35 -7.79
CA LEU A 277 -6.51 -5.01 -7.11
C LEU A 277 -5.74 -5.98 -8.03
N VAL A 278 -6.44 -6.91 -8.68
CA VAL A 278 -5.78 -8.01 -9.42
C VAL A 278 -5.17 -7.55 -10.74
N PRO A 279 -5.93 -6.97 -11.69
CA PRO A 279 -5.40 -6.56 -12.98
C PRO A 279 -4.45 -5.38 -12.87
N THR A 280 -4.72 -4.41 -11.99
CA THR A 280 -3.94 -3.17 -11.93
C THR A 280 -2.71 -3.34 -11.05
N PHE A 281 -2.87 -3.75 -9.79
CA PHE A 281 -1.73 -3.74 -8.86
C PHE A 281 -0.87 -5.00 -8.95
N LEU A 282 -1.48 -6.19 -8.96
CA LEU A 282 -0.68 -7.42 -8.99
C LEU A 282 0.05 -7.60 -10.32
N THR A 283 -0.63 -7.35 -11.45
CA THR A 283 0.02 -7.41 -12.76
C THR A 283 1.22 -6.48 -12.82
N ARG A 284 1.05 -5.24 -12.38
CA ARG A 284 2.10 -4.24 -12.40
C ARG A 284 3.30 -4.71 -11.57
N LEU A 285 3.09 -5.14 -10.32
CA LEU A 285 4.18 -5.65 -9.47
C LEU A 285 4.78 -7.00 -9.91
N SER A 286 4.15 -7.73 -10.84
CA SER A 286 4.66 -9.02 -11.32
C SER A 286 5.96 -8.92 -12.14
N THR A 287 6.40 -7.71 -12.52
CA THR A 287 7.75 -7.51 -13.09
C THR A 287 8.85 -7.86 -12.07
N TYR A 288 8.55 -7.80 -10.78
CA TYR A 288 9.47 -8.25 -9.73
C TYR A 288 9.42 -9.76 -9.57
N ARG A 289 10.56 -10.42 -9.72
CA ARG A 289 10.67 -11.87 -9.66
C ARG A 289 10.12 -12.46 -8.36
N SER A 290 10.42 -11.83 -7.23
CA SER A 290 9.94 -12.24 -5.90
C SER A 290 8.42 -12.18 -5.80
N MET A 291 7.82 -11.09 -6.27
CA MET A 291 6.36 -10.91 -6.34
C MET A 291 5.72 -11.90 -7.29
N PHE A 292 6.24 -12.02 -8.51
CA PHE A 292 5.80 -13.00 -9.49
C PHE A 292 5.79 -14.42 -8.92
N THR A 293 6.89 -14.82 -8.26
CA THR A 293 7.00 -16.16 -7.67
C THR A 293 5.91 -16.39 -6.63
N ARG A 294 5.68 -15.42 -5.74
CA ARG A 294 4.64 -15.49 -4.71
C ARG A 294 3.23 -15.50 -5.31
N MET A 295 2.96 -14.66 -6.31
CA MET A 295 1.68 -14.66 -7.02
C MET A 295 1.42 -16.02 -7.67
N ARG A 296 2.45 -16.65 -8.24
CA ARG A 296 2.34 -17.97 -8.83
C ARG A 296 2.06 -19.05 -7.79
N THR A 297 2.68 -18.98 -6.60
CA THR A 297 2.46 -19.97 -5.53
C THR A 297 1.14 -19.77 -4.80
N GLU A 298 0.66 -18.54 -4.65
CA GLU A 298 -0.49 -18.25 -3.79
C GLU A 298 -1.78 -18.01 -4.58
N VAL A 299 -1.72 -17.32 -5.72
CA VAL A 299 -2.92 -16.90 -6.46
C VAL A 299 -3.37 -17.97 -7.47
N LEU A 300 -2.44 -18.64 -8.14
CA LEU A 300 -2.82 -19.66 -9.15
C LEU A 300 -3.49 -20.90 -8.56
N PRO A 301 -3.07 -21.45 -7.40
CA PRO A 301 -3.78 -22.57 -6.79
C PRO A 301 -5.23 -22.20 -6.41
N THR A 302 -5.48 -20.94 -6.04
CA THR A 302 -6.82 -20.45 -5.74
C THR A 302 -7.78 -20.64 -6.91
N ARG A 303 -7.32 -20.47 -8.16
CA ARG A 303 -8.13 -20.72 -9.36
C ARG A 303 -8.61 -22.17 -9.43
N ARG A 304 -7.78 -23.15 -9.06
CA ARG A 304 -8.16 -24.58 -9.11
C ARG A 304 -9.28 -24.91 -8.13
N GLN A 305 -9.37 -24.16 -7.03
CA GLN A 305 -10.45 -24.27 -6.07
C GLN A 305 -11.74 -23.62 -6.58
N TYR A 306 -11.64 -22.73 -7.57
CA TYR A 306 -12.75 -22.07 -8.24
C TYR A 306 -13.43 -22.99 -9.26
N LYS A 307 -14.42 -23.75 -8.79
CA LYS A 307 -15.25 -24.60 -9.65
C LYS A 307 -16.42 -23.88 -10.30
N ASN A 308 -16.76 -22.66 -9.89
CA ASN A 308 -17.92 -21.95 -10.45
C ASN A 308 -17.58 -21.48 -11.88
N PRO A 309 -18.16 -22.10 -12.93
CA PRO A 309 -17.84 -21.73 -14.29
C PRO A 309 -18.34 -20.32 -14.65
N ASN A 310 -19.31 -19.80 -13.89
CA ASN A 310 -20.00 -18.53 -14.13
C ASN A 310 -19.52 -17.39 -13.20
N GLY A 311 -18.51 -17.63 -12.35
CA GLY A 311 -17.97 -16.60 -11.46
C GLY A 311 -17.26 -15.50 -12.26
N GLN A 312 -17.58 -14.23 -12.02
CA GLN A 312 -16.99 -13.10 -12.74
C GLN A 312 -15.49 -12.94 -12.44
N LEU A 313 -15.05 -13.30 -11.22
CA LEU A 313 -13.62 -13.37 -10.90
C LEU A 313 -12.86 -14.37 -11.76
N ARG A 314 -13.51 -15.40 -12.31
CA ARG A 314 -12.86 -16.36 -13.21
C ARG A 314 -12.27 -15.67 -14.42
N ALA A 315 -13.00 -14.73 -15.04
CA ALA A 315 -12.51 -13.99 -16.20
C ALA A 315 -11.30 -13.13 -15.82
N LEU A 316 -11.38 -12.42 -14.69
CA LEU A 316 -10.30 -11.58 -14.17
C LEU A 316 -9.04 -12.40 -13.87
N PHE A 317 -9.16 -13.52 -13.15
CA PHE A 317 -8.04 -14.42 -12.88
C PHE A 317 -7.50 -15.07 -14.15
N SER A 318 -8.34 -15.37 -15.15
CA SER A 318 -7.87 -15.90 -16.44
C SER A 318 -7.03 -14.88 -17.21
N THR A 319 -7.43 -13.61 -17.21
CA THR A 319 -6.64 -12.52 -17.80
C THR A 319 -5.31 -12.36 -17.06
N PHE A 320 -5.36 -12.34 -15.73
CA PHE A 320 -4.16 -12.26 -14.88
C PHE A 320 -3.20 -13.43 -15.10
N GLU A 321 -3.72 -14.66 -15.19
CA GLU A 321 -2.90 -15.85 -15.44
C GLU A 321 -2.24 -15.85 -16.80
N THR A 322 -2.93 -15.35 -17.84
CA THR A 322 -2.32 -15.15 -19.16
C THR A 322 -1.10 -14.25 -19.05
N LYS A 323 -1.20 -13.15 -18.28
CA LYS A 323 -0.08 -12.25 -18.02
C LYS A 323 1.03 -12.90 -17.20
N LEU A 324 0.71 -13.61 -16.12
CA LEU A 324 1.69 -14.38 -15.35
C LEU A 324 2.40 -15.44 -16.21
N SER A 325 1.70 -16.08 -17.14
CA SER A 325 2.29 -17.07 -18.05
C SER A 325 3.34 -16.43 -18.98
N SER A 326 3.12 -15.17 -19.38
CA SER A 326 4.12 -14.40 -20.13
C SER A 326 5.37 -14.16 -19.28
N TRP A 327 5.21 -13.79 -18.01
CA TRP A 327 6.33 -13.63 -17.07
C TRP A 327 7.03 -14.95 -16.75
N GLU A 328 6.31 -16.08 -16.73
CA GLU A 328 6.93 -17.39 -16.56
C GLU A 328 7.83 -17.77 -17.73
N LYS A 329 7.48 -17.36 -18.95
CA LYS A 329 8.36 -17.51 -20.11
C LYS A 329 9.64 -16.69 -19.91
N GLU A 330 9.51 -15.44 -19.49
CA GLU A 330 10.65 -14.57 -19.19
C GLU A 330 11.54 -15.12 -18.07
N GLU A 331 10.95 -15.66 -17.00
CA GLU A 331 11.72 -16.25 -15.89
C GLU A 331 12.43 -17.55 -16.32
N ARG A 332 11.82 -18.37 -17.18
CA ARG A 332 12.46 -19.56 -17.75
C ARG A 332 13.65 -19.17 -18.63
N GLU A 333 13.45 -18.19 -19.50
CA GLU A 333 14.52 -17.68 -20.36
C GLU A 333 15.67 -17.12 -19.53
N TYR A 334 15.37 -16.31 -18.52
CA TYR A 334 16.35 -15.81 -17.54
C TYR A 334 17.15 -16.94 -16.88
N LYS A 335 16.49 -18.03 -16.46
CA LYS A 335 17.16 -19.20 -15.84
C LYS A 335 18.05 -19.95 -16.82
N THR A 336 17.68 -20.01 -18.09
CA THR A 336 18.47 -20.67 -19.14
C THR A 336 19.54 -19.77 -19.75
N CYS A 337 19.41 -18.45 -19.58
CA CYS A 337 20.32 -17.47 -20.15
C CYS A 337 21.69 -17.61 -19.46
N PRO A 338 22.76 -17.96 -20.20
CA PRO A 338 24.09 -18.20 -19.63
C PRO A 338 24.78 -16.87 -19.27
N PHE A 339 24.28 -16.23 -18.21
CA PHE A 339 24.81 -15.03 -17.56
C PHE A 339 24.43 -13.71 -18.23
N ILE A 340 23.70 -12.88 -17.47
CA ILE A 340 23.81 -11.43 -17.64
C ILE A 340 25.09 -11.04 -16.92
N VAL A 341 26.11 -10.79 -17.73
CA VAL A 341 27.44 -10.48 -17.24
C VAL A 341 27.38 -9.14 -16.50
N ARG A 342 27.82 -9.14 -15.24
CA ARG A 342 27.94 -7.91 -14.45
C ARG A 342 29.34 -7.35 -14.56
N SER A 343 29.44 -6.08 -14.91
CA SER A 343 30.71 -5.37 -14.86
C SER A 343 31.05 -4.94 -13.43
N CYS A 344 32.33 -4.77 -13.16
CA CYS A 344 32.77 -4.10 -11.94
C CYS A 344 32.23 -2.65 -11.93
N GLY A 345 31.78 -2.17 -10.77
CA GLY A 345 31.34 -0.80 -10.58
C GLY A 345 32.45 0.23 -10.76
N ASN A 346 33.70 -0.17 -10.54
CA ASN A 346 34.85 0.64 -10.92
C ASN A 346 34.94 0.69 -12.46
N SER A 347 34.70 1.86 -13.05
CA SER A 347 34.70 2.05 -14.50
C SER A 347 36.04 1.71 -15.16
N GLN A 348 37.15 1.79 -14.42
CA GLN A 348 38.49 1.43 -14.88
C GLN A 348 38.75 -0.09 -14.84
N CYS A 349 37.89 -0.86 -14.16
CA CYS A 349 38.02 -2.31 -14.06
C CYS A 349 37.17 -3.01 -15.14
N ARG A 350 37.84 -3.83 -15.97
CA ARG A 350 37.22 -4.61 -17.06
C ARG A 350 36.79 -6.01 -16.64
N LEU A 351 36.96 -6.34 -15.35
CA LEU A 351 36.54 -7.65 -14.85
C LEU A 351 35.03 -7.77 -14.89
N ILE A 352 34.61 -8.95 -15.31
CA ILE A 352 33.22 -9.34 -15.46
C ILE A 352 32.90 -10.53 -14.56
N ASP A 353 31.76 -10.45 -13.88
CA ASP A 353 31.31 -11.50 -12.97
C ASP A 353 30.50 -12.55 -13.73
N ARG A 354 31.15 -13.68 -14.05
CA ARG A 354 30.49 -14.85 -14.65
C ARG A 354 29.95 -15.83 -13.60
N GLY A 355 30.20 -15.59 -12.31
CA GLY A 355 29.96 -16.58 -11.25
C GLY A 355 29.26 -16.04 -10.00
N TYR A 356 28.72 -14.82 -10.03
CA TYR A 356 28.14 -14.14 -8.86
C TYR A 356 29.14 -13.98 -7.70
N THR A 357 30.43 -13.85 -8.03
CA THR A 357 31.55 -13.73 -7.09
C THR A 357 31.80 -12.30 -6.65
N PHE A 358 31.26 -11.30 -7.36
CA PHE A 358 31.49 -9.91 -7.02
C PHE A 358 30.74 -9.52 -5.75
N ARG A 359 31.44 -8.75 -4.91
CA ARG A 359 30.91 -8.22 -3.66
C ARG A 359 30.02 -7.01 -3.95
N ARG A 360 28.93 -6.87 -3.21
CA ARG A 360 28.04 -5.71 -3.33
C ARG A 360 28.52 -4.60 -2.41
N CYS A 361 28.27 -3.36 -2.82
CA CYS A 361 28.35 -2.23 -1.90
C CYS A 361 27.40 -2.47 -0.72
N SER A 362 27.88 -2.48 0.52
CA SER A 362 27.04 -2.69 1.70
C SER A 362 26.04 -1.56 1.95
N GLY A 363 26.30 -0.36 1.45
CA GLY A 363 25.37 0.77 1.50
C GLY A 363 24.21 0.59 0.51
N CYS A 364 24.48 0.65 -0.80
CA CYS A 364 23.42 0.64 -1.81
C CYS A 364 22.98 -0.75 -2.30
N ASN A 365 23.69 -1.85 -1.99
CA ASN A 365 23.57 -3.24 -2.52
C ASN A 365 23.32 -3.42 -4.04
N LEU A 366 23.50 -2.35 -4.82
CA LEU A 366 23.29 -2.33 -6.27
C LEU A 366 24.60 -2.54 -7.02
N VAL A 367 25.61 -1.72 -6.72
CA VAL A 367 26.90 -1.76 -7.39
C VAL A 367 27.72 -2.96 -6.88
N THR A 368 28.33 -3.68 -7.82
CA THR A 368 29.15 -4.88 -7.56
C THR A 368 30.62 -4.63 -7.87
N TYR A 369 31.52 -5.21 -7.08
CA TYR A 369 32.96 -5.06 -7.21
C TYR A 369 33.66 -6.42 -7.18
N CYS A 370 34.68 -6.59 -8.03
CA CYS A 370 35.51 -7.79 -8.01
C CYS A 370 36.29 -7.92 -6.70
N ASP A 371 36.68 -6.79 -6.10
CA ASP A 371 37.46 -6.73 -4.86
C ASP A 371 37.22 -5.41 -4.10
N VAL A 372 37.85 -5.31 -2.93
CA VAL A 372 37.79 -4.14 -2.05
C VAL A 372 38.55 -2.93 -2.63
N ALA A 373 39.58 -3.14 -3.45
CA ALA A 373 40.35 -2.06 -4.04
C ALA A 373 39.52 -1.29 -5.06
N CYS A 374 38.81 -1.99 -5.95
CA CYS A 374 37.86 -1.42 -6.90
C CYS A 374 36.70 -0.70 -6.18
N GLN A 375 36.19 -1.28 -5.07
CA GLN A 375 35.19 -0.59 -4.26
C GLN A 375 35.73 0.73 -3.70
N LYS A 376 36.93 0.75 -3.10
CA LYS A 376 37.53 1.96 -2.54
C LYS A 376 37.82 3.02 -3.60
N LEU A 377 38.27 2.61 -4.79
CA LEU A 377 38.52 3.53 -5.89
C LEU A 377 37.22 4.18 -6.38
N HIS A 378 36.20 3.37 -6.68
CA HIS A 378 34.88 3.87 -7.09
C HIS A 378 34.21 4.73 -6.01
N TRP A 379 34.38 4.36 -4.73
CA TRP A 379 33.90 5.14 -3.58
C TRP A 379 34.47 6.56 -3.57
N ARG A 380 35.77 6.70 -3.82
CA ARG A 380 36.48 8.00 -3.87
C ARG A 380 36.16 8.78 -5.14
N SER A 381 35.86 8.11 -6.25
CA SER A 381 35.46 8.75 -7.52
C SER A 381 34.01 9.22 -7.53
N GLY A 382 33.37 9.35 -6.35
CA GLY A 382 32.05 9.96 -6.17
C GLY A 382 30.90 9.01 -5.87
N HIS A 383 31.10 7.68 -5.89
CA HIS A 383 30.06 6.75 -5.45
C HIS A 383 29.63 6.97 -3.99
N LYS A 384 30.47 7.58 -3.13
CA LYS A 384 30.09 7.92 -1.76
C LYS A 384 28.80 8.77 -1.69
N GLU A 385 28.70 9.80 -2.52
CA GLU A 385 27.56 10.72 -2.54
C GLU A 385 26.32 10.02 -3.07
N LEU A 386 26.45 9.37 -4.22
CA LEU A 386 25.40 8.55 -4.81
C LEU A 386 24.91 7.42 -3.90
N CYS A 387 25.83 6.74 -3.21
CA CYS A 387 25.48 5.67 -2.29
C CYS A 387 24.68 6.22 -1.11
N GLY A 388 25.00 7.43 -0.63
CA GLY A 388 24.20 8.13 0.36
C GLY A 388 22.76 8.32 -0.11
N ASP A 389 22.58 8.86 -1.31
CA ASP A 389 21.25 9.11 -1.89
C ASP A 389 20.47 7.83 -2.16
N MET A 390 21.10 6.82 -2.76
CA MET A 390 20.49 5.51 -2.98
C MET A 390 20.16 4.79 -1.65
N SER A 391 20.99 4.96 -0.61
CA SER A 391 20.75 4.32 0.69
C SER A 391 19.64 5.00 1.49
N ARG A 392 19.53 6.34 1.45
CA ARG A 392 18.42 7.09 2.05
C ARG A 392 17.11 6.80 1.33
N GLY A 393 17.16 6.76 0.00
CA GLY A 393 16.02 6.40 -0.85
C GLY A 393 15.44 5.02 -0.55
N ARG A 394 16.19 4.07 0.04
CA ARG A 394 15.67 2.74 0.41
C ARG A 394 14.57 2.71 1.44
N GLN A 395 14.50 3.72 2.32
CA GLN A 395 13.37 3.77 3.26
C GLN A 395 12.05 3.99 2.50
N ASP A 396 12.13 4.66 1.35
CA ASP A 396 10.98 4.99 0.52
C ASP A 396 10.87 4.13 -0.76
N ALA A 397 11.96 3.49 -1.19
CA ALA A 397 12.05 2.72 -2.42
C ALA A 397 11.68 1.25 -2.16
N VAL A 398 11.28 0.55 -3.23
CA VAL A 398 11.08 -0.90 -3.15
C VAL A 398 12.40 -1.54 -2.72
N GLY A 399 12.46 -2.21 -1.57
CA GLY A 399 13.67 -2.89 -1.11
C GLY A 399 14.03 -4.10 -1.98
N LEU A 400 14.50 -3.87 -3.21
CA LEU A 400 14.66 -4.92 -4.21
C LEU A 400 15.73 -5.91 -3.79
N SER A 401 15.34 -7.18 -3.85
CA SER A 401 16.24 -8.26 -3.52
C SER A 401 17.34 -8.42 -4.58
N ALA A 402 18.40 -9.10 -4.18
CA ALA A 402 19.48 -9.48 -5.06
C ALA A 402 19.02 -10.22 -6.33
N PRO A 403 18.12 -11.22 -6.25
CA PRO A 403 17.45 -11.82 -7.39
C PRO A 403 16.62 -10.86 -8.24
N ASP A 404 15.84 -9.96 -7.64
CA ASP A 404 14.97 -9.05 -8.38
C ASP A 404 15.76 -8.11 -9.28
N LEU A 405 16.83 -7.51 -8.75
CA LEU A 405 17.72 -6.66 -9.55
C LEU A 405 18.37 -7.39 -10.73
N ARG A 406 18.67 -8.69 -10.60
CA ARG A 406 19.19 -9.49 -11.72
C ARG A 406 18.14 -9.72 -12.77
N PHE A 407 16.93 -10.04 -12.34
CA PHE A 407 15.81 -10.26 -13.24
C PHE A 407 15.41 -8.97 -13.96
N LEU A 408 15.43 -7.82 -13.29
CA LEU A 408 15.21 -6.54 -13.97
C LEU A 408 16.32 -6.22 -14.98
N ALA A 409 17.59 -6.42 -14.62
CA ALA A 409 18.69 -6.25 -15.57
C ALA A 409 18.54 -7.15 -16.80
N PHE A 410 18.06 -8.38 -16.62
CA PHE A 410 17.74 -9.31 -17.70
C PHE A 410 16.71 -8.70 -18.64
N LEU A 411 15.55 -8.33 -18.08
CA LEU A 411 14.42 -7.80 -18.83
C LEU A 411 14.82 -6.53 -19.58
N ILE A 412 15.54 -5.63 -18.93
CA ILE A 412 16.01 -4.38 -19.53
C ILE A 412 16.96 -4.66 -20.69
N THR A 413 17.94 -5.54 -20.49
CA THR A 413 18.88 -5.91 -21.55
C THR A 413 18.14 -6.52 -22.73
N LYS A 414 17.22 -7.44 -22.47
CA LYS A 414 16.39 -8.07 -23.51
C LYS A 414 15.54 -7.04 -24.26
N SER A 415 14.90 -6.12 -23.54
CA SER A 415 14.11 -5.03 -24.14
C SER A 415 14.97 -4.14 -25.03
N VAL A 416 16.17 -3.73 -24.59
CA VAL A 416 17.10 -2.95 -25.42
C VAL A 416 17.51 -3.69 -26.69
N LEU A 417 17.77 -4.99 -26.60
CA LEU A 417 18.11 -5.83 -27.75
C LEU A 417 16.91 -6.07 -28.68
N SER A 418 15.69 -5.85 -28.22
CA SER A 418 14.47 -5.93 -29.06
C SER A 418 14.13 -4.64 -29.81
N ILE A 419 14.75 -3.52 -29.44
CA ILE A 419 14.58 -2.23 -30.14
C ILE A 419 15.13 -2.35 -31.57
N THR A 420 14.58 -1.60 -32.53
CA THR A 420 15.08 -1.60 -33.90
C THR A 420 16.55 -1.17 -33.97
N TYR A 421 17.26 -1.60 -35.01
CA TYR A 421 18.67 -1.25 -35.16
C TYR A 421 18.87 0.27 -35.30
N GLU A 422 17.97 0.93 -36.04
CA GLU A 422 17.92 2.35 -36.30
C GLU A 422 17.68 3.16 -35.02
N ASP A 423 16.69 2.75 -34.22
CA ASP A 423 16.41 3.35 -32.93
C ASP A 423 17.59 3.17 -31.97
N ARG A 424 18.21 1.98 -31.95
CA ARG A 424 19.44 1.76 -31.17
C ARG A 424 20.54 2.70 -31.63
N LEU A 425 20.83 2.78 -32.94
CA LEU A 425 21.85 3.67 -33.47
C LEU A 425 21.63 5.14 -33.12
N SER A 426 20.37 5.58 -33.06
CA SER A 426 20.04 6.95 -32.66
C SER A 426 20.44 7.28 -31.21
N VAL A 427 20.59 6.24 -30.36
CA VAL A 427 20.94 6.36 -28.94
C VAL A 427 22.34 5.85 -28.61
N VAL A 428 22.90 4.97 -29.45
CA VAL A 428 24.23 4.38 -29.29
C VAL A 428 25.29 5.46 -29.29
N ARG A 429 26.16 5.42 -28.29
CA ARG A 429 27.35 6.26 -28.24
C ARG A 429 28.56 5.45 -28.66
N ASN A 430 29.17 5.86 -29.76
CA ASN A 430 30.43 5.28 -30.23
C ASN A 430 31.58 5.73 -29.33
N SER A 431 32.28 4.77 -28.75
CA SER A 431 33.50 5.01 -27.96
C SER A 431 34.68 5.54 -28.79
N VAL A 432 34.54 5.64 -30.12
CA VAL A 432 35.66 5.71 -31.08
C VAL A 432 35.95 7.13 -31.60
N GLY A 433 35.27 8.18 -31.11
CA GLY A 433 35.38 9.52 -31.71
C GLY A 433 35.52 10.72 -30.78
N HIS A 434 35.45 10.56 -29.45
CA HIS A 434 35.55 11.71 -28.56
C HIS A 434 37.01 12.06 -28.24
N ILE A 435 37.43 13.19 -28.81
CA ILE A 435 38.66 13.93 -28.56
C ILE A 435 39.00 13.90 -27.06
N ILE A 436 40.22 13.41 -26.79
CA ILE A 436 40.90 13.38 -25.50
C ILE A 436 40.58 14.66 -24.69
N GLY A 437 39.89 14.51 -23.56
CA GLY A 437 39.81 15.56 -22.52
C GLY A 437 38.50 16.34 -22.39
N THR A 438 37.44 16.04 -23.14
CA THR A 438 36.12 16.62 -22.86
C THR A 438 35.26 15.66 -22.04
N ARG A 439 34.90 16.07 -20.82
CA ARG A 439 33.86 15.42 -20.00
C ARG A 439 32.66 15.14 -20.90
N PHE A 440 32.02 13.98 -20.77
CA PHE A 440 30.72 13.72 -21.40
C PHE A 440 29.83 14.95 -21.17
N PRO A 441 29.41 15.68 -22.21
CA PRO A 441 28.50 16.79 -21.99
C PRO A 441 27.22 16.15 -21.47
N ALA A 442 26.93 16.35 -20.19
CA ALA A 442 25.70 15.87 -19.59
C ALA A 442 24.44 16.49 -20.24
N ASN A 443 24.65 17.45 -21.14
CA ASN A 443 23.69 18.25 -21.88
C ASN A 443 23.54 17.82 -23.34
N SER A 444 23.97 16.62 -23.70
CA SER A 444 23.43 15.96 -24.88
C SER A 444 23.17 14.53 -24.54
N ASN A 445 22.02 14.00 -24.94
CA ASN A 445 21.89 12.69 -25.56
C ASN A 445 20.45 12.16 -25.43
N PRO A 446 19.93 11.54 -26.50
CA PRO A 446 18.78 10.67 -26.35
C PRO A 446 19.09 9.50 -25.41
N VAL A 447 18.07 9.06 -24.69
CA VAL A 447 18.11 7.89 -23.79
C VAL A 447 16.99 6.94 -24.16
N VAL A 448 17.23 5.64 -23.97
CA VAL A 448 16.15 4.64 -24.07
C VAL A 448 15.37 4.66 -22.76
N ALA A 449 14.13 5.12 -22.79
CA ALA A 449 13.20 5.00 -21.69
C ALA A 449 12.39 3.70 -21.83
N LEU A 450 12.47 2.81 -20.84
CA LEU A 450 11.69 1.58 -20.75
C LEU A 450 10.66 1.71 -19.63
N ASP A 451 9.39 1.50 -19.94
CA ASP A 451 8.29 1.64 -19.00
C ASP A 451 7.73 0.27 -18.60
N TYR A 452 8.28 -0.31 -17.53
CA TYR A 452 7.75 -1.54 -16.90
C TYR A 452 6.58 -1.26 -15.96
N ASP A 453 6.18 0.00 -15.84
CA ASP A 453 5.05 0.43 -15.02
C ASP A 453 3.70 0.28 -15.73
N CYS A 454 3.75 0.02 -17.04
CA CYS A 454 2.61 -0.22 -17.89
C CYS A 454 2.05 -1.66 -17.73
N PRO A 455 0.72 -1.83 -17.63
CA PRO A 455 0.10 -3.14 -17.44
C PRO A 455 0.09 -4.05 -18.69
N GLU A 456 0.34 -3.53 -19.89
CA GLU A 456 0.21 -4.29 -21.14
C GLU A 456 1.50 -5.01 -21.55
N TRP A 457 2.64 -4.33 -21.46
CA TRP A 457 4.01 -4.85 -21.58
C TRP A 457 4.96 -3.65 -21.51
N PRO A 458 6.28 -3.82 -21.27
CA PRO A 458 7.21 -2.70 -21.30
C PRO A 458 7.17 -1.96 -22.63
N GLY A 459 6.66 -0.72 -22.60
CA GLY A 459 6.81 0.21 -23.70
C GLY A 459 8.25 0.74 -23.74
N PHE A 460 8.75 1.06 -24.93
CA PHE A 460 10.01 1.81 -25.06
C PHE A 460 9.77 3.14 -25.78
N ARG A 461 10.55 4.15 -25.41
CA ARG A 461 10.59 5.46 -26.08
C ARG A 461 12.03 5.95 -26.10
N ILE A 462 12.39 6.66 -27.17
CA ILE A 462 13.63 7.42 -27.19
C ILE A 462 13.32 8.84 -26.71
N VAL A 463 13.93 9.24 -25.60
CA VAL A 463 13.72 10.55 -25.00
C VAL A 463 14.97 11.38 -25.18
N ASP A 464 14.89 12.47 -25.94
CA ASP A 464 15.96 13.46 -26.00
C ASP A 464 15.88 14.37 -24.77
N LEU A 465 16.87 14.27 -23.88
CA LEU A 465 16.91 15.06 -22.64
C LEU A 465 17.25 16.55 -22.88
N ASN A 466 17.65 16.89 -24.10
CA ASN A 466 17.87 18.27 -24.53
C ASN A 466 16.61 18.95 -25.03
N ASP A 467 15.65 18.18 -25.52
CA ASP A 467 14.35 18.69 -25.91
C ASP A 467 13.51 18.88 -24.66
N GLU A 468 13.53 20.09 -24.11
CA GLU A 468 12.81 20.45 -22.89
C GLU A 468 11.32 20.13 -22.97
N ALA A 469 10.69 20.32 -24.14
CA ALA A 469 9.28 20.03 -24.33
C ALA A 469 8.99 18.53 -24.27
N ARG A 470 9.79 17.69 -24.95
CA ARG A 470 9.66 16.22 -24.87
C ARG A 470 9.97 15.70 -23.48
N MET A 471 10.98 16.27 -22.83
CA MET A 471 11.38 15.92 -21.47
C MET A 471 10.27 16.24 -20.46
N LEU A 472 9.68 17.45 -20.51
CA LEU A 472 8.57 17.85 -19.65
C LEU A 472 7.34 16.98 -19.92
N SER A 473 7.01 16.72 -21.18
CA SER A 473 5.91 15.83 -21.56
C SER A 473 6.12 14.43 -21.00
N PHE A 474 7.32 13.86 -21.13
CA PHE A 474 7.65 12.55 -20.57
C PHE A 474 7.59 12.54 -19.03
N SER A 475 8.12 13.58 -18.38
CA SER A 475 8.13 13.70 -16.92
C SER A 475 6.72 13.83 -16.35
N GLN A 476 5.85 14.62 -16.99
CA GLN A 476 4.44 14.76 -16.62
C GLN A 476 3.66 13.47 -16.83
N LEU A 477 3.87 12.79 -17.97
CA LEU A 477 3.17 11.55 -18.29
C LEU A 477 3.49 10.43 -17.29
N ASN A 478 4.74 10.38 -16.81
CA ASN A 478 5.21 9.32 -15.91
C ASN A 478 5.30 9.75 -14.45
N ASN A 479 4.88 10.98 -14.12
CA ASN A 479 4.99 11.58 -12.79
C ASN A 479 6.41 11.48 -12.18
N ILE A 480 7.43 11.76 -13.00
CA ILE A 480 8.83 11.71 -12.59
C ILE A 480 9.31 13.13 -12.31
N PRO A 481 9.70 13.45 -11.06
CA PRO A 481 10.31 14.75 -10.77
C PRO A 481 11.71 14.82 -11.37
N ASP A 482 11.93 15.81 -12.24
CA ASP A 482 13.19 16.17 -12.90
C ASP A 482 14.04 14.97 -13.37
N ILE A 483 13.65 14.42 -14.52
CA ILE A 483 14.40 13.34 -15.19
C ILE A 483 15.85 13.71 -15.48
N ARG A 484 16.16 15.00 -15.69
CA ARG A 484 17.50 15.48 -15.99
C ARG A 484 18.38 15.37 -14.76
N ASP A 485 17.87 15.71 -13.58
CA ASP A 485 18.59 15.52 -12.32
C ASP A 485 18.88 14.05 -12.05
N VAL A 486 17.87 13.18 -12.23
CA VAL A 486 18.04 11.72 -12.08
C VAL A 486 19.12 11.19 -13.03
N TRP A 487 19.09 11.65 -14.28
CA TRP A 487 20.08 11.30 -15.29
C TRP A 487 21.47 11.82 -14.93
N TRP A 488 21.58 13.11 -14.60
CA TRP A 488 22.84 13.80 -14.34
C TRP A 488 23.54 13.25 -13.10
N GLN A 489 22.78 12.97 -12.03
CA GLN A 489 23.29 12.30 -10.84
C GLN A 489 23.86 10.94 -11.20
N GLY A 490 23.20 10.15 -12.04
CA GLY A 490 23.77 8.89 -12.49
C GLY A 490 25.09 9.07 -13.26
N TRP A 491 25.09 9.96 -14.24
CA TRP A 491 26.14 9.98 -15.27
C TRP A 491 27.36 10.83 -14.96
N SER A 492 27.28 11.74 -14.00
CA SER A 492 28.40 12.60 -13.58
C SER A 492 29.61 11.83 -13.03
N PHE A 493 29.48 10.52 -12.77
CA PHE A 493 30.50 9.68 -12.12
C PHE A 493 31.21 8.67 -13.03
N GLN A 494 30.97 8.68 -14.35
CA GLN A 494 31.79 7.87 -15.25
C GLN A 494 33.18 8.48 -15.42
N ALA A 495 34.20 7.79 -14.91
CA ALA A 495 35.59 8.23 -14.97
C ALA A 495 36.13 8.41 -16.39
N ASP A 496 37.15 9.28 -16.48
CA ASP A 496 37.83 9.71 -17.69
C ASP A 496 38.41 8.55 -18.53
N ASN A 497 38.17 8.64 -19.85
CA ASN A 497 38.80 7.94 -20.97
C ASN A 497 38.74 6.39 -20.99
N PRO A 498 37.83 5.78 -21.79
CA PRO A 498 37.97 4.37 -22.12
C PRO A 498 39.28 4.14 -22.91
N VAL A 499 40.05 3.13 -22.51
CA VAL A 499 41.25 2.70 -23.27
C VAL A 499 40.81 2.28 -24.69
N GLU A 500 41.45 2.87 -25.71
CA GLU A 500 41.06 2.92 -27.14
C GLU A 500 40.87 1.55 -27.84
N ASP A 501 41.27 0.43 -27.21
CA ASP A 501 41.44 -0.85 -27.90
C ASP A 501 40.18 -1.71 -28.12
N ALA A 502 38.97 -1.25 -27.80
CA ALA A 502 37.78 -2.07 -28.05
C ALA A 502 36.52 -1.27 -28.45
N LYS A 503 35.86 -1.73 -29.53
CA LYS A 503 34.59 -1.22 -30.03
C LYS A 503 33.45 -1.64 -29.08
N PHE A 504 33.16 -0.78 -28.11
CA PHE A 504 32.00 -0.89 -27.24
C PHE A 504 30.93 0.11 -27.64
N HIS A 505 29.68 -0.35 -27.66
CA HIS A 505 28.50 0.48 -27.83
C HIS A 505 27.80 0.62 -26.49
N GLN A 506 27.70 1.84 -25.98
CA GLN A 506 26.99 2.10 -24.73
C GLN A 506 25.62 2.68 -25.06
N ILE A 507 24.60 2.01 -24.55
CA ILE A 507 23.21 2.44 -24.66
C ILE A 507 22.77 2.96 -23.29
N PRO A 508 22.57 4.29 -23.16
CA PRO A 508 21.94 4.88 -22.00
C PRO A 508 20.49 4.42 -21.84
N VAL A 509 20.15 3.85 -20.67
CA VAL A 509 18.79 3.36 -20.40
C VAL A 509 18.26 3.95 -19.10
N LEU A 510 17.02 4.43 -19.17
CA LEU A 510 16.18 4.80 -18.04
C LEU A 510 15.03 3.80 -17.94
N ALA A 511 14.98 3.01 -16.88
CA ALA A 511 13.90 2.07 -16.64
C ALA A 511 12.97 2.62 -15.55
N LEU A 512 11.68 2.70 -15.87
CA LEU A 512 10.60 2.99 -14.94
C LEU A 512 10.03 1.66 -14.48
N VAL A 513 10.15 1.38 -13.18
CA VAL A 513 9.65 0.15 -12.58
C VAL A 513 8.61 0.47 -11.50
N PRO A 514 7.64 -0.39 -11.26
CA PRO A 514 6.57 -0.14 -10.29
C PRO A 514 7.03 0.11 -8.86
N ARG A 515 6.64 1.22 -8.24
CA ARG A 515 6.97 1.49 -6.83
C ARG A 515 5.73 1.71 -5.99
N THR A 516 5.02 2.77 -6.33
CA THR A 516 3.76 3.18 -5.71
C THR A 516 2.73 3.34 -6.80
N TRP A 517 1.45 3.52 -6.45
CA TRP A 517 0.44 3.80 -7.46
C TRP A 517 0.78 5.04 -8.31
N GLU A 518 1.22 6.11 -7.66
CA GLU A 518 1.36 7.43 -8.28
C GLU A 518 2.71 7.66 -8.95
N THR A 519 3.77 7.05 -8.42
CA THR A 519 5.14 7.30 -8.87
C THR A 519 5.85 5.99 -9.17
N PRO A 520 6.38 5.81 -10.39
CA PRO A 520 7.32 4.74 -10.66
C PRO A 520 8.62 4.97 -9.89
N GLN A 521 9.36 3.90 -9.71
CA GLN A 521 10.77 3.96 -9.35
C GLN A 521 11.61 4.08 -10.62
N THR A 522 12.57 4.99 -10.57
CA THR A 522 13.42 5.28 -11.71
C THR A 522 14.79 4.66 -11.51
N MET A 523 15.21 3.85 -12.47
CA MET A 523 16.52 3.21 -12.49
C MET A 523 17.30 3.69 -13.72
N ALA A 524 18.54 4.13 -13.52
CA ALA A 524 19.45 4.42 -14.63
C ALA A 524 20.53 3.34 -14.73
N LEU A 525 20.75 2.87 -15.95
CA LEU A 525 21.77 1.87 -16.25
C LEU A 525 22.36 2.12 -17.64
N VAL A 526 23.53 1.52 -17.87
CA VAL A 526 24.14 1.44 -19.19
C VAL A 526 24.17 0.00 -19.63
N VAL A 527 23.63 -0.25 -20.82
CA VAL A 527 23.83 -1.51 -21.53
C VAL A 527 25.02 -1.33 -22.45
N THR A 528 26.07 -2.12 -22.25
CA THR A 528 27.27 -2.12 -23.09
C THR A 528 27.24 -3.35 -23.98
N ILE A 529 27.33 -3.14 -25.29
CA ILE A 529 27.32 -4.19 -26.31
C ILE A 529 28.73 -4.26 -26.93
N ARG A 530 29.34 -5.44 -26.98
CA ARG A 530 30.72 -5.68 -27.43
C ARG A 530 30.80 -6.18 -28.88
N GLY A 531 31.18 -5.33 -29.83
CA GLY A 531 31.35 -5.74 -31.24
C GLY A 531 31.37 -4.58 -32.24
N THR A 532 31.54 -4.88 -33.53
CA THR A 532 31.47 -3.86 -34.58
C THR A 532 30.03 -3.49 -34.93
N VAL A 533 29.76 -2.23 -35.29
CA VAL A 533 28.42 -1.75 -35.69
C VAL A 533 27.82 -2.62 -36.81
N ASP A 534 28.65 -3.04 -37.77
CA ASP A 534 28.21 -3.83 -38.92
C ASP A 534 27.84 -5.28 -38.57
N GLU A 535 28.46 -5.87 -37.54
CA GLU A 535 28.10 -7.20 -37.02
C GLU A 535 26.71 -7.19 -36.34
N TYR A 536 26.16 -6.02 -36.03
CA TYR A 536 24.88 -5.86 -35.30
C TYR A 536 23.66 -5.67 -36.18
N ARG A 537 23.83 -5.68 -37.51
CA ARG A 537 22.70 -5.69 -38.43
C ARG A 537 21.90 -7.01 -38.36
N ASP A 538 22.57 -8.10 -37.97
CA ASP A 538 21.94 -9.40 -37.75
C ASP A 538 21.40 -9.56 -36.33
N ILE A 539 20.16 -10.06 -36.22
CA ILE A 539 19.29 -10.10 -35.02
C ILE A 539 19.85 -10.97 -33.86
N HIS A 540 20.99 -11.62 -34.05
CA HIS A 540 21.54 -12.60 -33.10
C HIS A 540 22.73 -12.08 -32.29
N VAL A 541 22.54 -10.95 -31.59
CA VAL A 541 23.46 -10.55 -30.51
C VAL A 541 23.48 -11.65 -29.48
N LYS A 542 24.63 -12.33 -29.34
CA LYS A 542 24.78 -13.36 -28.32
C LYS A 542 24.75 -12.66 -26.96
N SER A 543 23.94 -13.16 -26.03
CA SER A 543 23.80 -12.58 -24.68
C SER A 543 25.14 -12.39 -23.94
N ARG A 544 26.17 -13.15 -24.31
CA ARG A 544 27.53 -13.08 -23.73
C ARG A 544 28.28 -11.78 -24.06
N ASP A 545 27.84 -11.08 -25.10
CA ASP A 545 28.47 -9.85 -25.60
C ASP A 545 27.80 -8.59 -25.03
N VAL A 546 26.87 -8.77 -24.08
CA VAL A 546 26.11 -7.69 -23.47
C VAL A 546 26.35 -7.63 -21.97
N GLU A 547 26.70 -6.44 -21.51
CA GLU A 547 26.95 -6.13 -20.10
C GLU A 547 26.02 -5.03 -19.66
N HIS A 548 25.69 -5.02 -18.37
CA HIS A 548 25.02 -3.89 -17.76
C HIS A 548 25.85 -3.33 -16.61
N ARG A 549 25.69 -2.02 -16.39
CA ARG A 549 26.21 -1.32 -15.21
C ARG A 549 25.07 -0.51 -14.62
N TRP A 550 24.78 -0.74 -13.33
CA TRP A 550 23.86 0.10 -12.58
C TRP A 550 24.53 1.43 -12.26
N ILE A 551 23.82 2.51 -12.54
CA ILE A 551 24.34 3.86 -12.40
C ILE A 551 23.59 4.60 -11.30
N TYR A 552 22.26 4.50 -11.29
CA TYR A 552 21.42 5.22 -10.33
C TYR A 552 20.13 4.48 -10.02
N TYR A 553 19.60 4.74 -8.83
CA TYR A 553 18.39 4.10 -8.31
C TYR A 553 17.70 5.02 -7.29
N LYS A 554 16.46 5.47 -7.58
CA LYS A 554 15.67 6.32 -6.68
C LYS A 554 14.21 5.92 -6.64
#